data_AF-A0A931B4C5-F1
#
_entry.id   AF-A0A931B4C5-F1
#
_cell.length_a   1.000
_cell.length_b   1.000
_cell.length_c   1.000
_cell.angle_alpha   90.00
_cell.angle_beta   90.00
_cell.angle_gamma   90.00
#
_symmetry.space_group_name_H-M   'P 1'
#
loop_
_entity.id
_entity.type
_entity.pdbx_description
1 polymer ?
#
loop_
_entity_poly.entity_id
_entity_poly.type
_entity_poly.pdbx_seq_one_letter_code
_entity_poly.pdbx_strand_id
1 'polypeptide(L)'
;MFQPRLLGRRTILAFAGLLVGIVGLVVQWIADPAKFSGAEGSFGISFPPGILFIVAFGLLMFLTARWWWHPVFGMLIAFWIVGLGAVADKLQPNLLSHNPGTVAGNVVMTAGLVLTFVAGLLAIASARCVRKSSVPART
;
A
#
# COMPACT_ATOMS: atom_id res chain seq x y z
N MET A 1 -22.16 17.88 -9.18
CA MET A 1 -22.95 17.08 -8.22
C MET A 1 -22.08 15.90 -7.79
N PHE A 2 -21.42 16.00 -6.62
CA PHE A 2 -20.63 14.90 -6.06
C PHE A 2 -21.61 13.85 -5.54
N GLN A 3 -21.92 12.83 -6.34
CA GLN A 3 -22.51 11.60 -5.79
C GLN A 3 -21.35 10.76 -5.23
N PRO A 4 -21.18 10.64 -3.91
CA PRO A 4 -20.25 9.68 -3.34
C PRO A 4 -20.80 8.29 -3.66
N ARG A 5 -20.31 7.68 -4.75
CA ARG A 5 -20.44 6.25 -4.91
C ARG A 5 -19.74 5.65 -3.69
N LEU A 6 -20.51 5.02 -2.81
CA LEU A 6 -20.00 4.24 -1.69
C LEU A 6 -18.82 3.42 -2.19
N LEU A 7 -17.63 3.65 -1.62
CA LEU A 7 -16.41 2.92 -1.98
C LEU A 7 -16.73 1.43 -1.89
N GLY A 8 -16.51 0.69 -2.98
CA GLY A 8 -16.78 -0.75 -2.99
C GLY A 8 -16.00 -1.44 -1.88
N ARG A 9 -16.55 -2.52 -1.31
CA ARG A 9 -15.92 -3.29 -0.21
C ARG A 9 -14.46 -3.64 -0.48
N ARG A 10 -14.10 -3.91 -1.73
CA ARG A 10 -12.73 -4.21 -2.19
C ARG A 10 -11.80 -3.00 -2.11
N THR A 11 -12.30 -1.81 -2.45
CA THR A 11 -11.56 -0.56 -2.30
C THR A 11 -11.32 -0.22 -0.84
N ILE A 12 -12.31 -0.46 0.04
CA ILE A 12 -12.15 -0.29 1.48
C ILE A 12 -11.08 -1.24 2.02
N LEU A 13 -11.07 -2.50 1.59
CA LEU A 13 -10.02 -3.46 1.96
C LEU A 13 -8.62 -3.02 1.50
N ALA A 14 -8.52 -2.42 0.32
CA ALA A 14 -7.24 -1.87 -0.15
C ALA A 14 -6.78 -0.68 0.71
N PHE A 15 -7.67 0.24 1.08
CA PHE A 15 -7.35 1.32 2.03
C PHE A 15 -6.97 0.80 3.41
N ALA A 16 -7.69 -0.20 3.91
CA ALA A 16 -7.37 -0.85 5.18
C ALA A 16 -5.97 -1.50 5.13
N GLY A 17 -5.62 -2.16 4.03
CA GLY A 17 -4.28 -2.70 3.82
C GLY A 17 -3.18 -1.63 3.85
N LEU A 18 -3.40 -0.46 3.23
CA LEU A 18 -2.45 0.66 3.29
C LEU A 18 -2.28 1.19 4.72
N LEU A 19 -3.37 1.31 5.47
CA LEU A 19 -3.34 1.71 6.88
C LEU A 19 -2.57 0.70 7.74
N VAL A 20 -2.80 -0.60 7.55
CA VAL A 20 -2.03 -1.66 8.22
C VAL A 20 -0.54 -1.56 7.85
N GLY A 21 -0.24 -1.25 6.58
CA GLY A 21 1.11 -0.95 6.10
C GLY A 21 1.78 0.19 6.87
N ILE A 22 1.06 1.30 7.07
CA ILE A 22 1.52 2.45 7.86
C ILE A 22 1.79 2.05 9.30
N VAL A 23 0.86 1.31 9.94
CA VAL A 23 1.03 0.87 11.33
C VAL A 23 2.28 -0.01 11.47
N GLY A 24 2.51 -0.93 10.54
CA GLY A 24 3.73 -1.76 10.54
C GLY A 24 5.01 -0.91 10.47
N LEU A 25 5.04 0.12 9.62
CA LEU A 25 6.16 1.05 9.52
C LEU A 25 6.37 1.88 10.78
N VAL A 26 5.29 2.32 11.43
CA VAL A 26 5.37 3.06 12.70
C VAL A 26 5.94 2.16 13.81
N VAL A 27 5.48 0.92 13.90
CA VAL A 27 6.01 -0.06 14.87
C VAL A 27 7.49 -0.30 14.62
N GLN A 28 7.90 -0.48 13.36
CA GLN A 28 9.30 -0.68 13.01
C GLN A 28 10.16 0.55 13.36
N TRP A 29 9.65 1.76 13.15
CA TRP A 29 10.34 3.01 13.49
C TRP A 29 10.51 3.21 14.99
N ILE A 30 9.47 2.95 15.79
CA ILE A 30 9.55 3.02 17.25
C ILE A 30 10.54 1.98 17.78
N ALA A 31 10.58 0.79 17.18
CA ALA A 31 11.48 -0.27 17.59
C ALA A 31 12.95 -0.01 17.24
N ASP A 32 13.23 0.66 16.12
CA ASP A 32 14.58 0.93 15.64
C ASP A 32 14.63 2.20 14.76
N PRO A 33 14.63 3.40 15.37
CA PRO A 33 14.59 4.67 14.63
C PRO A 33 15.90 4.92 13.87
N ALA A 34 17.02 4.35 14.33
CA ALA A 34 18.33 4.51 13.71
C ALA A 34 18.38 3.96 12.27
N LYS A 35 17.56 2.95 11.95
CA LYS A 35 17.41 2.43 10.57
C LYS A 35 16.90 3.46 9.57
N PHE A 36 16.24 4.50 10.05
CA PHE A 36 15.66 5.56 9.23
C PHE A 36 16.50 6.83 9.22
N SER A 37 17.61 6.89 9.97
CA SER A 37 18.56 8.02 9.95
C SER A 37 19.14 8.29 8.56
N GLY A 38 19.34 7.27 7.73
CA GLY A 38 19.78 7.45 6.33
C GLY A 38 18.78 8.22 5.47
N ALA A 39 17.49 8.21 5.84
CA ALA A 39 16.47 9.01 5.17
C ALA A 39 16.58 10.50 5.52
N GLU A 40 17.20 10.85 6.65
CA GLU A 40 17.46 12.23 7.04
C GLU A 40 18.39 12.93 6.05
N GLY A 41 19.40 12.22 5.55
CA GLY A 41 20.30 12.74 4.51
C GLY A 41 19.63 12.93 3.14
N SER A 42 18.57 12.18 2.83
CA SER A 42 17.88 12.24 1.52
C SER A 42 16.63 13.12 1.52
N PHE A 43 15.93 13.22 2.67
CA PHE A 43 14.63 13.88 2.79
C PHE A 43 14.60 14.95 3.90
N GLY A 44 15.68 15.13 4.68
CA GLY A 44 15.75 16.11 5.76
C GLY A 44 14.93 15.77 7.00
N ILE A 45 14.45 14.52 7.11
CA ILE A 45 13.56 14.05 8.19
C ILE A 45 13.98 12.67 8.68
N SER A 46 14.08 12.47 10.00
CA SER A 46 14.30 11.16 10.64
C SER A 46 13.02 10.31 10.71
N PHE A 47 12.17 10.42 9.69
CA PHE A 47 10.84 9.80 9.62
C PHE A 47 10.79 8.76 8.49
N PRO A 48 10.09 7.62 8.67
CA PRO A 48 10.05 6.58 7.65
C PRO A 48 9.49 7.11 6.31
N PRO A 49 10.30 7.20 5.25
CA PRO A 49 9.85 7.78 3.99
C PRO A 49 8.72 6.96 3.36
N GLY A 50 8.68 5.65 3.64
CA GLY A 50 7.60 4.75 3.21
C GLY A 50 6.21 5.21 3.65
N ILE A 51 6.07 5.82 4.84
CA ILE A 51 4.77 6.33 5.31
C ILE A 51 4.31 7.49 4.43
N LEU A 52 5.21 8.41 4.08
CA LEU A 52 4.89 9.53 3.20
C LEU A 52 4.44 9.05 1.82
N PHE A 53 5.13 8.07 1.26
CA PHE A 53 4.73 7.48 -0.02
C PHE A 53 3.38 6.75 0.08
N ILE A 54 3.14 5.95 1.11
CA ILE A 54 1.84 5.29 1.31
C ILE A 54 0.71 6.32 1.44
N VAL A 55 0.91 7.38 2.21
CA VAL A 55 -0.08 8.46 2.36
C VAL A 55 -0.31 9.18 1.03
N ALA A 56 0.76 9.54 0.30
CA ALA A 56 0.63 10.21 -0.99
C ALA A 56 -0.11 9.35 -2.02
N PHE A 57 0.26 8.07 -2.16
CA PHE A 57 -0.40 7.14 -3.08
C PHE A 57 -1.81 6.76 -2.60
N GLY A 58 -2.05 6.69 -1.29
CA GLY A 58 -3.38 6.50 -0.71
C GLY A 58 -4.30 7.69 -1.00
N LEU A 59 -3.81 8.91 -0.83
CA LEU A 59 -4.52 10.13 -1.21
C LEU A 59 -4.78 10.17 -2.71
N LEU A 60 -3.80 9.81 -3.54
CA LEU A 60 -3.98 9.74 -4.98
C LEU A 60 -5.04 8.70 -5.36
N MET A 61 -5.02 7.52 -4.73
CA MET A 61 -6.06 6.50 -4.87
C MET A 61 -7.44 7.00 -4.43
N PHE A 62 -7.51 7.82 -3.38
CA PHE A 62 -8.76 8.42 -2.89
C PHE A 62 -9.30 9.48 -3.84
N LEU A 63 -8.46 10.42 -4.26
CA LEU A 63 -8.80 11.47 -5.22
C LEU A 63 -9.19 10.87 -6.57
N THR A 64 -8.59 9.74 -6.93
CA THR A 64 -8.91 9.02 -8.15
C THR A 64 -10.03 7.99 -8.01
N ALA A 65 -10.65 7.82 -6.83
CA ALA A 65 -11.62 6.76 -6.56
C ALA A 65 -12.82 6.72 -7.53
N ARG A 66 -13.13 7.85 -8.18
CA ARG A 66 -14.16 7.92 -9.22
C ARG A 66 -13.82 7.15 -10.50
N TRP A 67 -12.53 6.90 -10.75
CA TRP A 67 -12.05 6.19 -11.92
C TRP A 67 -11.74 4.73 -11.59
N TRP A 68 -12.23 3.81 -12.41
CA TRP A 68 -12.09 2.36 -12.21
C TRP A 68 -10.65 1.82 -12.06
N TRP A 69 -9.64 2.60 -12.45
CA TRP A 69 -8.22 2.25 -12.35
C TRP A 69 -7.53 2.80 -11.09
N HIS A 70 -8.27 3.47 -10.19
CA HIS A 70 -7.74 4.02 -8.94
C HIS A 70 -6.95 3.02 -8.07
N PRO A 71 -7.25 1.71 -8.00
CA PRO A 71 -6.50 0.79 -7.14
C PRO A 71 -5.06 0.58 -7.58
N VAL A 72 -4.71 0.95 -8.81
CA VAL A 72 -3.34 0.82 -9.36
C VAL A 72 -2.33 1.56 -8.50
N PHE A 73 -2.70 2.71 -7.92
CA PHE A 73 -1.79 3.48 -7.07
C PHE A 73 -1.43 2.74 -5.77
N GLY A 74 -2.42 2.13 -5.11
CA GLY A 74 -2.19 1.28 -3.93
C GLY A 74 -1.37 0.03 -4.26
N MET A 75 -1.63 -0.57 -5.42
CA MET A 75 -0.86 -1.72 -5.90
C MET A 75 0.59 -1.35 -6.21
N LEU A 76 0.83 -0.20 -6.85
CA LEU A 76 2.16 0.25 -7.24
C LEU A 76 3.01 0.52 -6.00
N ILE A 77 2.46 1.19 -4.99
CA ILE A 77 3.22 1.46 -3.76
C ILE A 77 3.46 0.19 -2.95
N ALA A 78 2.49 -0.72 -2.88
CA ALA A 78 2.67 -2.03 -2.24
C ALA A 78 3.78 -2.85 -2.93
N PHE A 79 3.75 -2.89 -4.27
CA PHE A 79 4.79 -3.55 -5.07
C PHE A 79 6.15 -2.88 -4.91
N TRP A 80 6.20 -1.54 -4.86
CA TRP A 80 7.45 -0.82 -4.67
C TRP A 80 8.08 -1.14 -3.31
N ILE A 81 7.32 -1.02 -2.22
CA ILE A 81 7.85 -1.21 -0.87
C ILE A 81 8.23 -2.68 -0.62
N VAL A 82 7.37 -3.64 -0.99
CA VAL A 82 7.65 -5.06 -0.74
C VAL A 82 8.63 -5.60 -1.79
N GLY A 83 8.41 -5.30 -3.06
CA GLY A 83 9.21 -5.80 -4.19
C GLY A 83 10.61 -5.22 -4.22
N LEU A 84 10.78 -3.90 -4.26
CA LEU A 84 12.13 -3.32 -4.20
C LEU A 84 12.78 -3.49 -2.83
N GLY A 85 12.00 -3.48 -1.74
CA GLY A 85 12.53 -3.79 -0.41
C GLY A 85 13.12 -5.20 -0.32
N ALA A 86 12.55 -6.16 -1.08
CA ALA A 86 13.03 -7.54 -1.12
C ALA A 86 14.29 -7.64 -1.99
N VAL A 87 14.30 -6.99 -3.15
CA VAL A 87 15.45 -6.97 -4.08
C VAL A 87 16.64 -6.22 -3.50
N ALA A 88 16.43 -5.19 -2.68
CA ALA A 88 17.48 -4.43 -2.04
C ALA A 88 18.11 -5.13 -0.81
N ASP A 89 17.76 -6.40 -0.56
CA ASP A 89 18.23 -7.20 0.58
C ASP A 89 17.99 -6.51 1.94
N LYS A 90 16.91 -5.71 2.03
CA LYS A 90 16.51 -5.03 3.27
C LYS A 90 15.50 -5.83 4.07
N LEU A 91 14.80 -6.77 3.46
CA LEU A 91 13.77 -7.59 4.11
C LEU A 91 14.35 -8.77 4.90
N GLN A 92 15.29 -9.51 4.32
CA GLN A 92 15.91 -10.69 4.94
C GLN A 92 16.68 -10.36 6.24
N PRO A 93 17.58 -9.34 6.30
CA PRO A 93 18.26 -9.00 7.54
C PRO A 93 17.34 -8.37 8.59
N ASN A 94 16.24 -7.72 8.20
CA ASN A 94 15.26 -7.18 9.15
C ASN A 94 14.41 -8.28 9.79
N LEU A 95 14.09 -9.35 9.06
CA LEU A 95 13.36 -10.52 9.59
C LEU A 95 14.24 -11.42 10.48
N LEU A 96 15.56 -11.39 10.29
CA LEU A 96 16.54 -12.10 11.13
C LEU A 96 17.11 -11.24 12.25
N SER A 97 16.70 -9.97 12.35
CA SER A 97 17.20 -9.08 13.39
C SER A 97 16.74 -9.54 14.78
N HIS A 98 17.60 -9.43 15.78
CA HIS A 98 17.28 -9.75 17.18
C HIS A 98 16.29 -8.77 17.82
N ASN A 99 15.80 -7.76 17.08
CA ASN A 99 14.80 -6.81 17.55
C ASN A 99 13.39 -7.30 17.15
N PRO A 100 12.61 -7.86 18.09
CA PRO A 100 11.29 -8.40 17.80
C PRO A 100 10.32 -7.34 17.28
N GLY A 101 10.52 -6.07 17.63
CA GLY A 101 9.69 -4.95 17.14
C GLY A 101 9.94 -4.64 15.66
N THR A 102 11.18 -4.78 15.18
CA THR A 102 11.48 -4.68 13.74
C THR A 102 10.80 -5.82 12.99
N VAL A 103 10.92 -7.06 13.49
CA VAL A 103 10.33 -8.24 12.83
C VAL A 103 8.81 -8.11 12.77
N ALA A 104 8.17 -7.80 13.90
CA ALA A 104 6.72 -7.61 13.97
C ALA A 104 6.24 -6.47 13.05
N GLY A 105 6.93 -5.33 13.05
CA GLY A 105 6.62 -4.21 12.17
C GLY A 105 6.70 -4.59 10.69
N ASN A 106 7.74 -5.33 10.30
CA ASN A 106 7.92 -5.80 8.92
C ASN A 106 6.81 -6.79 8.52
N VAL A 107 6.48 -7.74 9.38
CA VAL A 107 5.42 -8.74 9.11
C VAL A 107 4.07 -8.05 8.95
N VAL A 108 3.72 -7.13 9.86
CA VAL A 108 2.46 -6.36 9.80
C VAL A 108 2.43 -5.49 8.53
N MET A 109 3.52 -4.80 8.23
CA MET A 109 3.63 -3.97 7.04
C MET A 109 3.43 -4.81 5.77
N THR A 110 4.20 -5.88 5.61
CA THR A 110 4.13 -6.75 4.43
C THR A 110 2.74 -7.37 4.27
N ALA A 111 2.12 -7.85 5.35
CA ALA A 111 0.76 -8.39 5.29
C ALA A 111 -0.27 -7.34 4.81
N GLY A 112 -0.18 -6.10 5.34
CA GLY A 112 -1.05 -4.99 4.92
C GLY A 112 -0.87 -4.62 3.45
N LEU A 113 0.37 -4.58 2.96
CA LEU A 113 0.67 -4.25 1.57
C LEU A 113 0.28 -5.38 0.60
N VAL A 114 0.47 -6.64 0.99
CA VAL A 114 -0.03 -7.80 0.21
C VAL A 114 -1.55 -7.76 0.12
N LEU A 115 -2.25 -7.50 1.22
CA LEU A 115 -3.70 -7.32 1.21
C LEU A 115 -4.12 -6.20 0.28
N THR A 116 -3.43 -5.05 0.32
CA THR A 116 -3.66 -3.92 -0.58
C THR A 116 -3.54 -4.33 -2.05
N PHE A 117 -2.48 -5.05 -2.38
CA PHE A 117 -2.19 -5.48 -3.74
C PHE A 117 -3.28 -6.43 -4.26
N VAL A 118 -3.63 -7.45 -3.48
CA VAL A 118 -4.66 -8.43 -3.84
C VAL A 118 -6.04 -7.78 -3.93
N ALA A 119 -6.41 -6.94 -2.97
CA ALA A 119 -7.68 -6.21 -2.99
C ALA A 119 -7.78 -5.27 -4.21
N GLY A 120 -6.67 -4.61 -4.56
CA GLY A 120 -6.57 -3.77 -5.75
C GLY A 120 -6.76 -4.54 -7.05
N LEU A 121 -6.09 -5.70 -7.20
CA LEU A 121 -6.28 -6.60 -8.33
C LEU A 121 -7.75 -7.03 -8.48
N LEU A 122 -8.36 -7.47 -7.38
CA LEU A 122 -9.76 -7.90 -7.36
C LEU A 122 -10.71 -6.76 -7.70
N ALA A 123 -10.44 -5.52 -7.26
CA ALA A 123 -11.25 -4.35 -7.59
C ALA A 123 -11.23 -4.07 -9.10
N ILE A 124 -10.03 -4.09 -9.72
CA ILE A 124 -9.86 -3.89 -11.17
C ILE A 124 -10.54 -5.02 -11.95
N ALA A 125 -10.36 -6.28 -11.54
CA ALA A 125 -10.96 -7.44 -12.18
C ALA A 125 -12.50 -7.34 -12.20
N SER A 126 -13.13 -7.03 -11.06
CA SER A 126 -14.60 -6.83 -11.02
C SER A 126 -15.07 -5.69 -11.92
N ALA A 127 -14.38 -4.55 -11.91
CA ALA A 127 -14.78 -3.40 -12.71
C ALA A 127 -14.70 -3.67 -14.21
N ARG A 128 -13.72 -4.49 -14.64
CA ARG A 128 -13.58 -4.95 -16.03
C ARG A 128 -14.68 -5.95 -16.41
N CYS A 129 -15.00 -6.90 -15.55
CA CYS A 129 -16.07 -7.88 -15.78
C CYS A 129 -17.42 -7.21 -16.00
N VAL A 130 -17.82 -6.27 -15.12
CA VAL A 130 -19.09 -5.54 -15.24
C VAL A 130 -19.19 -4.76 -16.56
N ARG A 131 -18.06 -4.19 -17.03
CA ARG A 131 -18.04 -3.39 -18.26
C ARG A 131 -18.13 -4.25 -19.54
N LYS A 132 -17.66 -5.50 -19.51
CA LYS A 132 -17.81 -6.44 -20.64
C LYS A 132 -19.27 -6.86 -20.86
N SER A 133 -20.06 -6.95 -19.79
CA SER A 133 -21.47 -7.35 -19.84
C SER A 133 -22.40 -6.28 -20.41
N SER A 134 -21.94 -5.04 -20.51
CA SER A 134 -22.74 -3.88 -20.93
C SER A 134 -22.57 -3.48 -22.40
N VAL A 135 -21.90 -4.29 -23.23
CA VAL A 135 -21.89 -4.09 -24.69
C VAL A 135 -23.16 -4.74 -25.24
N PRO A 136 -24.18 -3.99 -25.69
CA PRO A 136 -25.33 -4.59 -26.35
C PRO A 136 -24.84 -5.19 -27.67
N ALA A 137 -25.22 -6.44 -27.94
CA ALA A 137 -25.10 -7.01 -29.27
C ALA A 137 -25.83 -6.06 -30.24
N ARG A 138 -25.09 -5.34 -31.08
CA ARG A 138 -25.67 -4.64 -32.23
C ARG A 138 -26.18 -5.71 -33.18
N THR A 139 -27.49 -5.94 -33.17
CA THR A 139 -28.24 -6.50 -34.29
C THR A 139 -28.64 -5.36 -35.22
#